data_AF-A0A1G9P1J2-F1
#
_entry.id   AF-A0A1G9P1J2-F1
#
_cell.length_a   1.000
_cell.length_b   1.000
_cell.length_c   1.000
_cell.angle_alpha   90.00
_cell.angle_beta   90.00
_cell.angle_gamma   90.00
#
_symmetry.space_group_name_H-M   'P 1'
#
loop_
_entity.id
_entity.type
_entity.pdbx_description
1 polymer ?
#
loop_
_entity_poly.entity_id
_entity_poly.type
_entity_poly.pdbx_seq_one_letter_code
_entity_poly.pdbx_strand_id
1 'polypeptide(L)'
;MARKKRKTATTCSKESDFTHTPFRDLKGVSVCRAVHRESTPAAEPPQLKGAQDKPADEALFLEEMALLRVKASRGQDDGGDVPACAAPMDEDERGQDPQGSAQGEDQALFLSALGDMERTFVDEIPSEPSPPQASPRRMRELNRGRRRPEAELDLHGLDRIRARERVRHFLDNCRHQGLSTVLVITGRGLHSGDEPVLRTDLESFLAEEGRTWAVEWGRAPRQYGGAGALVIFLKK
;
A
#
# COMPACT_ATOMS: atom_id res chain seq x y z
N MET A 1 -39.89 65.25 -18.83
CA MET A 1 -39.15 65.37 -17.56
C MET A 1 -38.13 64.25 -17.47
N ALA A 2 -36.82 64.54 -17.47
CA ALA A 2 -35.76 63.51 -17.34
C ALA A 2 -34.80 63.92 -16.21
N ARG A 3 -34.51 63.00 -15.27
CA ARG A 3 -33.57 63.25 -14.16
C ARG A 3 -32.21 62.58 -14.38
N LYS A 4 -31.19 63.23 -13.85
CA LYS A 4 -29.80 63.21 -14.34
C LYS A 4 -28.97 62.11 -13.68
N LYS A 5 -28.01 61.57 -14.45
CA LYS A 5 -26.97 60.61 -14.01
C LYS A 5 -26.25 61.08 -12.74
N ARG A 6 -25.82 60.13 -11.90
CA ARG A 6 -24.49 60.17 -11.28
C ARG A 6 -23.81 58.80 -11.44
N LYS A 7 -22.56 58.81 -11.92
CA LYS A 7 -21.60 57.70 -11.77
C LYS A 7 -20.78 57.98 -10.52
N THR A 8 -20.40 56.94 -9.79
CA THR A 8 -19.29 56.97 -8.82
C THR A 8 -18.25 55.97 -9.30
N ALA A 9 -17.01 56.41 -9.44
CA ALA A 9 -15.87 55.55 -9.71
C ALA A 9 -15.16 55.25 -8.39
N THR A 10 -14.65 54.03 -8.25
CA THR A 10 -13.70 53.64 -7.19
C THR A 10 -12.57 52.85 -7.84
N THR A 11 -11.39 52.91 -7.26
CA THR A 11 -10.10 52.61 -7.90
C THR A 11 -9.82 51.11 -8.06
N CYS A 12 -9.10 50.78 -9.13
CA CYS A 12 -8.45 49.48 -9.29
C CYS A 12 -7.17 49.45 -8.42
N SER A 13 -7.14 48.58 -7.41
CA SER A 13 -5.91 48.10 -6.78
C SER A 13 -5.54 46.76 -7.40
N LYS A 14 -4.31 46.66 -7.93
CA LYS A 14 -3.68 45.37 -8.22
C LYS A 14 -3.04 44.88 -6.92
N GLU A 15 -3.38 43.67 -6.50
CA GLU A 15 -2.56 42.89 -5.57
C GLU A 15 -2.22 41.56 -6.25
N SER A 16 -1.04 41.03 -5.97
CA SER A 16 -0.40 39.97 -6.73
C SER A 16 -0.47 38.61 -6.03
N ASP A 17 0.04 37.58 -6.72
CA ASP A 17 0.52 36.34 -6.12
C ASP A 17 -0.53 35.50 -5.38
N PHE A 18 -1.24 34.70 -6.18
CA PHE A 18 -2.07 33.55 -5.77
C PHE A 18 -1.24 32.50 -5.00
N THR A 19 -0.91 32.82 -3.75
CA THR A 19 -0.06 32.02 -2.87
C THR A 19 -0.93 31.01 -2.12
N HIS A 20 -0.89 29.75 -2.58
CA HIS A 20 -1.75 28.66 -2.11
C HIS A 20 -1.47 28.28 -0.63
N THR A 21 -2.02 29.09 0.28
CA THR A 21 -1.87 28.96 1.74
C THR A 21 -3.26 28.90 2.41
N PRO A 22 -4.05 27.85 2.17
CA PRO A 22 -5.50 27.80 2.44
C PRO A 22 -5.92 27.89 3.93
N PHE A 23 -4.97 27.96 4.85
CA PHE A 23 -5.19 28.01 6.30
C PHE A 23 -4.59 29.26 6.97
N ARG A 24 -4.08 30.22 6.19
CA ARG A 24 -3.35 31.40 6.73
C ARG A 24 -4.21 32.30 7.64
N ASP A 25 -5.52 32.34 7.42
CA ASP A 25 -6.48 33.11 8.22
C ASP A 25 -7.10 32.33 9.39
N LEU A 26 -6.79 31.04 9.57
CA LEU A 26 -7.34 30.20 10.65
C LEU A 26 -6.68 30.46 12.02
N LYS A 27 -6.76 31.69 12.52
CA LYS A 27 -6.51 32.00 13.94
C LYS A 27 -7.56 31.34 14.83
N GLY A 28 -7.27 30.14 15.32
CA GLY A 28 -8.06 29.48 16.37
C GLY A 28 -8.14 27.95 16.30
N VAL A 29 -7.68 27.31 15.22
CA VAL A 29 -7.72 25.84 15.10
C VAL A 29 -6.52 25.22 15.83
N SER A 30 -6.66 25.05 17.14
CA SER A 30 -5.70 24.28 17.95
C SER A 30 -5.98 22.78 17.85
N VAL A 31 -5.05 22.03 17.27
CA VAL A 31 -5.05 20.56 17.36
C VAL A 31 -4.70 20.18 18.79
N CYS A 32 -5.56 19.38 19.43
CA CYS A 32 -5.38 18.78 20.75
C CYS A 32 -5.03 19.76 21.89
N ARG A 33 -6.06 20.29 22.57
CA ARG A 33 -5.91 20.85 23.92
C ARG A 33 -5.31 19.79 24.84
N ALA A 34 -4.11 20.04 25.36
CA ALA A 34 -3.51 19.19 26.39
C ALA A 34 -4.44 19.11 27.60
N VAL A 35 -4.85 17.89 27.96
CA VAL A 35 -5.48 17.61 29.26
C VAL A 35 -4.36 17.54 30.28
N HIS A 36 -4.44 18.32 31.36
CA HIS A 36 -3.51 18.20 32.47
C HIS A 36 -3.62 16.78 33.05
N ARG A 37 -2.59 15.96 32.83
CA ARG A 37 -2.27 14.86 33.75
C ARG A 37 -1.49 15.47 34.91
N GLU A 38 -1.91 15.15 36.12
CA GLU A 38 -1.21 15.56 37.32
C GLU A 38 0.18 14.91 37.37
N SER A 39 1.16 15.64 37.90
CA SER A 39 2.56 15.20 37.95
C SER A 39 2.77 14.20 39.09
N THR A 40 2.51 12.92 38.83
CA THR A 40 3.11 11.84 39.62
C THR A 40 4.64 11.90 39.50
N PRO A 41 5.41 11.67 40.59
CA PRO A 41 6.87 11.78 40.55
C PRO A 41 7.48 10.77 39.58
N ALA A 42 8.66 11.11 39.05
CA ALA A 42 9.34 10.30 38.07
C ALA A 42 9.71 8.92 38.65
N ALA A 43 9.15 7.87 38.07
CA ALA A 43 9.80 6.57 38.10
C ALA A 43 11.08 6.68 37.26
N GLU A 44 12.21 6.22 37.79
CA GLU A 44 13.45 6.09 37.02
C GLU A 44 13.20 5.19 35.79
N PRO A 45 13.96 5.35 34.69
CA PRO A 45 13.99 4.32 33.66
C PRO A 45 14.28 2.97 34.33
N PRO A 46 13.64 1.88 33.91
CA PRO A 46 13.91 0.57 34.50
C PRO A 46 15.37 0.25 34.25
N GLN A 47 16.19 0.39 35.29
CA GLN A 47 17.60 0.05 35.24
C GLN A 47 17.64 -1.44 34.89
N LEU A 48 18.02 -1.74 33.65
CA LEU A 48 18.31 -3.09 33.21
C LEU A 48 19.33 -3.60 34.22
N LYS A 49 18.91 -4.54 35.07
CA LYS A 49 19.82 -5.19 36.01
C LYS A 49 20.93 -5.74 35.15
N GLY A 50 22.13 -5.17 35.28
CA GLY A 50 23.26 -5.54 34.45
C GLY A 50 23.34 -7.06 34.42
N ALA A 51 23.42 -7.63 33.21
CA ALA A 51 23.70 -9.04 33.10
C ALA A 51 24.92 -9.28 33.99
N GLN A 52 24.77 -10.18 34.97
CA GLN A 52 25.92 -10.60 35.77
C GLN A 52 26.66 -11.57 34.88
N ASP A 53 27.43 -10.99 33.94
CA ASP A 53 28.17 -11.68 32.91
C ASP A 53 29.11 -12.66 33.62
N LYS A 54 28.69 -13.92 33.67
CA LYS A 54 29.52 -14.97 34.23
C LYS A 54 30.62 -15.20 33.21
N PRO A 55 31.89 -15.34 33.63
CA PRO A 55 32.98 -15.60 32.68
C PRO A 55 32.79 -16.91 31.90
N ALA A 56 31.92 -17.81 32.36
CA ALA A 56 31.47 -18.98 31.59
C ALA A 56 30.54 -18.62 30.42
N ASP A 57 29.62 -17.67 30.62
CA ASP A 57 28.64 -17.24 29.61
C ASP A 57 29.36 -16.41 28.51
N GLU A 58 30.33 -15.56 28.89
CA GLU A 58 31.22 -14.85 27.96
C GLU A 58 32.14 -15.80 27.17
N ALA A 59 32.71 -16.82 27.83
CA ALA A 59 33.61 -17.78 27.18
C ALA A 59 32.87 -18.62 26.12
N LEU A 60 31.66 -19.10 26.44
CA LEU A 60 30.80 -19.83 25.49
C LEU A 60 30.42 -18.95 24.29
N PHE A 61 30.10 -17.67 24.52
CA PHE A 61 29.80 -16.72 23.44
C PHE A 61 31.02 -16.45 22.54
N LEU A 62 32.22 -16.33 23.11
CA LEU A 62 33.45 -16.15 22.33
C LEU A 62 33.81 -17.41 21.52
N GLU A 63 33.55 -18.61 22.05
CA GLU A 63 33.74 -19.88 21.35
C GLU A 63 32.76 -20.02 20.16
N GLU A 64 31.48 -19.70 20.37
CA GLU A 64 30.45 -19.69 19.32
C GLU A 64 30.74 -18.65 18.22
N MET A 65 31.17 -17.44 18.59
CA MET A 65 31.53 -16.40 17.62
C MET A 65 32.84 -16.70 16.87
N ALA A 66 33.76 -17.46 17.48
CA ALA A 66 34.95 -17.98 16.81
C ALA A 66 34.62 -19.07 15.78
N LEU A 67 33.66 -19.97 16.08
CA LEU A 67 33.12 -20.95 15.13
C LEU A 67 32.47 -20.25 13.91
N LEU A 68 31.82 -19.11 14.12
CA LEU A 68 31.29 -18.24 13.06
C LEU A 68 32.36 -17.41 12.32
N ARG A 69 33.65 -17.59 12.64
CA ARG A 69 34.82 -16.89 12.04
C ARG A 69 34.79 -15.36 12.17
N VAL A 70 34.00 -14.82 13.11
CA VAL A 70 33.89 -13.37 13.32
C VAL A 70 35.09 -12.86 14.10
N LYS A 71 36.06 -12.23 13.40
CA LYS A 71 37.17 -11.53 14.07
C LYS A 71 36.65 -10.27 14.77
N ALA A 72 36.79 -10.19 16.08
CA ALA A 72 36.43 -9.02 16.86
C ALA A 72 37.26 -7.79 16.44
N SER A 73 36.61 -6.81 15.82
CA SER A 73 37.21 -5.51 15.50
C SER A 73 37.44 -4.73 16.81
N ARG A 74 38.68 -4.76 17.32
CA ARG A 74 39.06 -3.99 18.50
C ARG A 74 38.93 -2.49 18.18
N GLY A 75 37.96 -1.83 18.82
CA GLY A 75 37.55 -0.47 18.47
C GLY A 75 38.68 0.54 18.56
N GLN A 76 38.80 1.35 17.51
CA GLN A 76 39.62 2.56 17.48
C GLN A 76 38.89 3.55 16.57
N ASP A 77 38.11 4.44 17.16
CA ASP A 77 37.47 5.54 16.44
C ASP A 77 38.52 6.59 16.09
N ASP A 78 38.54 7.03 14.83
CA ASP A 78 38.88 8.40 14.40
C ASP A 78 38.52 8.56 12.90
N GLY A 79 38.13 9.76 12.49
CA GLY A 79 37.65 10.03 11.13
C GLY A 79 38.65 10.78 10.25
N GLY A 80 38.86 10.30 9.02
CA GLY A 80 39.71 10.98 8.04
C GLY A 80 39.92 10.19 6.75
N ASP A 81 40.14 10.91 5.65
CA ASP A 81 40.29 10.50 4.25
C ASP A 81 40.93 9.14 3.92
N VAL A 82 40.36 8.48 2.90
CA VAL A 82 41.07 7.48 2.07
C VAL A 82 42.07 8.23 1.18
N PRO A 83 43.32 7.75 1.01
CA PRO A 83 43.61 7.13 -0.29
C PRO A 83 44.70 6.03 -0.31
N ALA A 84 44.66 5.30 -1.42
CA ALA A 84 45.77 4.65 -2.13
C ALA A 84 46.39 3.34 -1.58
N CYS A 85 46.70 2.45 -2.53
CA CYS A 85 47.35 1.17 -2.32
C CYS A 85 48.86 1.30 -2.16
N ALA A 86 49.44 0.58 -1.20
CA ALA A 86 50.83 0.10 -1.28
C ALA A 86 50.99 -1.21 -0.49
N ALA A 87 51.54 -2.23 -1.14
CA ALA A 87 52.24 -3.32 -0.46
C ALA A 87 53.75 -2.98 -0.51
N PRO A 88 54.60 -3.45 0.43
CA PRO A 88 54.94 -4.88 0.47
C PRO A 88 55.08 -5.52 1.87
N MET A 89 55.22 -6.85 1.82
CA MET A 89 55.87 -7.86 2.70
C MET A 89 56.52 -7.44 4.04
N ASP A 90 56.43 -8.34 5.02
CA ASP A 90 57.58 -8.93 5.75
C ASP A 90 57.18 -10.30 6.38
N GLU A 91 58.16 -11.12 6.79
CA GLU A 91 58.04 -12.51 7.32
C GLU A 91 58.94 -12.69 8.58
N ASP A 92 58.89 -13.72 9.44
CA ASP A 92 58.22 -15.04 9.51
C ASP A 92 57.35 -15.06 10.81
N GLU A 93 57.32 -15.93 11.84
CA GLU A 93 57.84 -17.26 12.13
C GLU A 93 56.69 -18.23 12.49
N ARG A 94 56.64 -19.37 11.79
CA ARG A 94 56.19 -20.71 12.24
C ARG A 94 55.45 -20.84 13.60
N GLY A 95 54.19 -21.29 13.53
CA GLY A 95 53.52 -22.09 14.56
C GLY A 95 52.76 -23.25 13.89
N GLN A 96 52.91 -24.49 14.38
CA GLN A 96 52.32 -25.68 13.75
C GLN A 96 51.09 -26.18 14.51
N ASP A 97 50.03 -26.51 13.78
CA ASP A 97 49.03 -27.50 14.22
C ASP A 97 48.67 -28.43 13.02
N PRO A 98 48.52 -29.75 13.23
CA PRO A 98 48.33 -30.71 12.14
C PRO A 98 46.88 -31.17 11.95
N GLN A 99 46.54 -31.54 10.71
CA GLN A 99 45.28 -32.14 10.27
C GLN A 99 44.08 -31.16 10.21
N GLY A 100 43.14 -31.28 9.26
CA GLY A 100 43.01 -32.27 8.19
C GLY A 100 42.39 -31.70 6.91
N SER A 101 42.67 -32.36 5.78
CA SER A 101 42.28 -31.96 4.42
C SER A 101 40.77 -31.93 4.16
N ALA A 102 39.96 -32.54 5.03
CA ALA A 102 38.50 -32.57 4.94
C ALA A 102 37.88 -31.16 4.81
N GLN A 103 38.42 -30.15 5.51
CA GLN A 103 37.86 -28.79 5.44
C GLN A 103 37.84 -28.21 4.01
N GLY A 104 38.75 -28.62 3.13
CA GLY A 104 38.76 -28.19 1.73
C GLY A 104 37.68 -28.89 0.89
N GLU A 105 37.46 -30.19 1.16
CA GLU A 105 36.45 -31.01 0.49
C GLU A 105 35.03 -30.60 0.91
N ASP A 106 34.80 -30.38 2.21
CA ASP A 106 33.54 -29.87 2.76
C ASP A 106 33.20 -28.47 2.21
N GLN A 107 34.21 -27.58 2.11
CA GLN A 107 34.03 -26.26 1.51
C GLN A 107 33.74 -26.33 0.00
N ALA A 108 34.37 -27.25 -0.74
CA ALA A 108 34.07 -27.48 -2.14
C ALA A 108 32.64 -28.02 -2.35
N LEU A 109 32.21 -28.98 -1.51
CA LEU A 109 30.86 -29.54 -1.52
C LEU A 109 29.81 -28.47 -1.23
N PHE A 110 30.04 -27.64 -0.22
CA PHE A 110 29.19 -26.50 0.13
C PHE A 110 29.10 -25.46 -1.01
N LEU A 111 30.22 -25.14 -1.65
CA LEU A 111 30.25 -24.23 -2.79
C LEU A 111 29.53 -24.79 -4.02
N SER A 112 29.62 -26.09 -4.30
CA SER A 112 28.78 -26.72 -5.34
C SER A 112 27.29 -26.68 -5.00
N ALA A 113 26.92 -26.99 -3.74
CA ALA A 113 25.53 -26.96 -3.29
C ALA A 113 24.91 -25.55 -3.31
N LEU A 114 25.72 -24.49 -3.15
CA LEU A 114 25.31 -23.11 -3.37
C LEU A 114 25.26 -22.73 -4.87
N GLY A 115 26.16 -23.28 -5.70
CA GLY A 115 26.20 -23.04 -7.14
C GLY A 115 24.96 -23.56 -7.87
N ASP A 116 24.42 -24.71 -7.44
CA ASP A 116 23.18 -25.29 -7.96
C ASP A 116 21.90 -24.50 -7.53
N MET A 117 22.02 -23.55 -6.59
CA MET A 117 20.89 -22.71 -6.19
C MET A 117 20.69 -21.54 -7.18
N GLU A 118 20.07 -21.82 -8.32
CA GLU A 118 19.65 -20.80 -9.30
C GLU A 118 18.58 -19.86 -8.71
N ARG A 119 19.00 -18.90 -7.88
CA ARG A 119 18.18 -17.78 -7.42
C ARG A 119 18.08 -16.74 -8.53
N THR A 120 17.32 -17.06 -9.56
CA THR A 120 16.70 -16.05 -10.42
C THR A 120 15.74 -15.21 -9.58
N PHE A 121 16.29 -14.17 -8.94
CA PHE A 121 15.50 -13.08 -8.37
C PHE A 121 14.85 -12.33 -9.53
N VAL A 122 13.68 -12.83 -9.94
CA VAL A 122 12.75 -12.08 -10.77
C VAL A 122 12.21 -10.95 -9.91
N ASP A 123 12.84 -9.77 -10.01
CA ASP A 123 12.51 -8.56 -9.23
C ASP A 123 11.11 -7.97 -9.58
N GLU A 124 10.37 -8.64 -10.46
CA GLU A 124 8.94 -8.46 -10.64
C GLU A 124 8.20 -8.98 -9.40
N ILE A 125 8.07 -8.12 -8.38
CA ILE A 125 6.98 -8.22 -7.39
C ILE A 125 5.69 -8.46 -8.21
N PRO A 126 4.98 -9.60 -8.03
CA PRO A 126 3.85 -9.93 -8.89
C PRO A 126 2.79 -8.83 -8.82
N SER A 127 2.70 -8.01 -9.86
CA SER A 127 1.86 -6.81 -9.83
C SER A 127 0.41 -7.26 -9.67
N GLU A 128 -0.20 -6.96 -8.52
CA GLU A 128 -1.55 -7.45 -8.22
C GLU A 128 -2.49 -7.13 -9.39
N PRO A 129 -3.21 -8.13 -9.94
CA PRO A 129 -3.91 -7.99 -11.21
C PRO A 129 -5.04 -6.98 -11.06
N SER A 130 -4.74 -5.74 -11.43
CA SER A 130 -5.55 -4.55 -11.19
C SER A 130 -7.02 -4.84 -11.44
N PRO A 131 -7.92 -4.55 -10.48
CA PRO A 131 -9.33 -4.93 -10.59
C PRO A 131 -9.89 -4.37 -11.91
N PRO A 132 -10.75 -5.12 -12.63
CA PRO A 132 -11.13 -4.78 -14.01
C PRO A 132 -12.04 -3.55 -14.06
N GLN A 133 -11.43 -2.36 -13.92
CA GLN A 133 -12.12 -1.08 -13.83
C GLN A 133 -12.56 -0.58 -15.21
N ALA A 134 -13.72 0.07 -15.24
CA ALA A 134 -14.29 0.68 -16.43
C ALA A 134 -13.37 1.75 -17.03
N SER A 135 -12.86 1.45 -18.22
CA SER A 135 -12.01 2.30 -19.04
C SER A 135 -12.62 3.71 -19.16
N PRO A 136 -11.81 4.79 -19.02
CA PRO A 136 -12.30 6.16 -19.09
C PRO A 136 -13.11 6.48 -20.35
N ARG A 137 -12.87 5.75 -21.45
CA ARG A 137 -13.67 5.82 -22.68
C ARG A 137 -15.08 5.30 -22.49
N ARG A 138 -15.29 4.07 -22.00
CA ARG A 138 -16.65 3.52 -21.77
C ARG A 138 -17.43 4.40 -20.80
N MET A 139 -16.78 4.87 -19.74
CA MET A 139 -17.39 5.81 -18.77
C MET A 139 -17.77 7.15 -19.40
N ARG A 140 -16.95 7.71 -20.31
CA ARG A 140 -17.31 8.94 -21.07
C ARG A 140 -18.45 8.69 -22.07
N GLU A 141 -18.52 7.52 -22.72
CA GLU A 141 -19.62 7.14 -23.62
C GLU A 141 -20.96 7.00 -22.87
N LEU A 142 -20.92 6.46 -21.64
CA LEU A 142 -22.08 6.30 -20.76
C LEU A 142 -22.56 7.65 -20.17
N ASN A 143 -21.66 8.51 -19.67
CA ASN A 143 -21.99 9.87 -19.24
C ASN A 143 -22.58 10.72 -20.38
N ARG A 144 -22.18 10.47 -21.63
CA ARG A 144 -22.74 11.12 -22.84
C ARG A 144 -24.03 10.46 -23.36
N GLY A 145 -24.56 9.44 -22.69
CA GLY A 145 -25.76 8.70 -23.08
C GLY A 145 -25.66 7.95 -24.42
N ARG A 146 -24.43 7.79 -24.97
CA ARG A 146 -24.13 7.02 -26.19
C ARG A 146 -24.14 5.52 -25.94
N ARG A 147 -23.80 5.13 -24.71
CA ARG A 147 -24.21 3.85 -24.12
C ARG A 147 -25.25 4.14 -23.06
N ARG A 148 -26.12 3.16 -22.82
CA ARG A 148 -27.12 3.13 -21.75
C ARG A 148 -27.09 1.71 -21.16
N PRO A 149 -27.39 1.51 -19.86
CA PRO A 149 -27.65 0.18 -19.36
C PRO A 149 -28.89 -0.40 -20.06
N GLU A 150 -28.81 -1.66 -20.43
CA GLU A 150 -29.85 -2.41 -21.15
C GLU A 150 -30.79 -3.16 -20.17
N ALA A 151 -30.24 -3.56 -19.02
CA ALA A 151 -30.97 -4.12 -17.88
C ALA A 151 -30.47 -3.52 -16.56
N GLU A 152 -31.34 -3.56 -15.55
CA GLU A 152 -31.11 -3.01 -14.21
C GLU A 152 -31.49 -4.05 -13.15
N LEU A 153 -30.65 -4.22 -12.13
CA LEU A 153 -30.90 -5.09 -10.98
C LEU A 153 -30.86 -4.27 -9.70
N ASP A 154 -31.90 -4.37 -8.86
CA ASP A 154 -31.93 -3.72 -7.56
C ASP A 154 -31.68 -4.72 -6.41
N LEU A 155 -30.78 -4.32 -5.50
CA LEU A 155 -30.28 -5.07 -4.36
C LEU A 155 -30.43 -4.30 -3.04
N HIS A 156 -31.15 -3.17 -3.02
CA HIS A 156 -31.34 -2.40 -1.79
C HIS A 156 -31.93 -3.26 -0.67
N GLY A 157 -31.38 -3.13 0.54
CA GLY A 157 -31.88 -3.84 1.73
C GLY A 157 -31.69 -5.37 1.71
N LEU A 158 -30.92 -5.93 0.77
CA LEU A 158 -30.57 -7.36 0.77
C LEU A 158 -29.34 -7.66 1.61
N ASP A 159 -29.28 -8.88 2.15
CA ASP A 159 -28.07 -9.45 2.74
C ASP A 159 -27.01 -9.71 1.66
N ARG A 160 -25.72 -9.59 2.02
CA ARG A 160 -24.57 -9.81 1.10
C ARG A 160 -24.67 -11.12 0.31
N ILE A 161 -25.00 -12.21 1.00
CA ILE A 161 -25.14 -13.55 0.40
C ILE A 161 -26.23 -13.56 -0.68
N ARG A 162 -27.43 -13.07 -0.34
CA ARG A 162 -28.58 -12.96 -1.26
C ARG A 162 -28.30 -12.00 -2.42
N ALA A 163 -27.53 -10.94 -2.18
CA ALA A 163 -27.10 -10.02 -3.22
C ALA A 163 -26.14 -10.69 -4.22
N ARG A 164 -25.13 -11.44 -3.76
CA ARG A 164 -24.23 -12.24 -4.62
C ARG A 164 -25.02 -13.27 -5.44
N GLU A 165 -25.95 -14.00 -4.82
CA GLU A 165 -26.81 -14.97 -5.52
C GLU A 165 -27.65 -14.32 -6.63
N ARG A 166 -28.35 -13.22 -6.33
CA ARG A 166 -29.10 -12.46 -7.34
C ARG A 166 -28.21 -11.93 -8.46
N VAL A 167 -27.01 -11.44 -8.14
CA VAL A 167 -26.06 -10.94 -9.15
C VAL A 167 -25.56 -12.07 -10.04
N ARG A 168 -25.19 -13.24 -9.51
CA ARG A 168 -24.82 -14.42 -10.31
C ARG A 168 -25.92 -14.76 -11.31
N HIS A 169 -27.16 -14.95 -10.86
CA HIS A 169 -28.29 -15.26 -11.74
C HIS A 169 -28.61 -14.14 -12.74
N PHE A 170 -28.49 -12.86 -12.35
CA PHE A 170 -28.74 -11.73 -13.25
C PHE A 170 -27.68 -11.62 -14.35
N LEU A 171 -26.39 -11.73 -14.01
CA LEU A 171 -25.29 -11.67 -14.99
C LEU A 171 -25.41 -12.81 -16.01
N ASP A 172 -25.77 -14.01 -15.56
CA ASP A 172 -25.94 -15.17 -16.45
C ASP A 172 -27.15 -15.00 -17.39
N ASN A 173 -28.31 -14.54 -16.87
CA ASN A 173 -29.46 -14.18 -17.68
C ASN A 173 -29.15 -13.08 -18.71
N CYS A 174 -28.42 -12.03 -18.31
CA CYS A 174 -28.04 -10.94 -19.22
C CYS A 174 -27.06 -11.41 -20.31
N ARG A 175 -26.16 -12.36 -19.97
CA ARG A 175 -25.26 -13.01 -20.93
C ARG A 175 -26.03 -13.88 -21.92
N HIS A 176 -27.00 -14.67 -21.46
CA HIS A 176 -27.90 -15.43 -22.34
C HIS A 176 -28.74 -14.55 -23.26
N GLN A 177 -29.10 -13.34 -22.82
CA GLN A 177 -29.78 -12.32 -23.64
C GLN A 177 -28.83 -11.51 -24.56
N GLY A 178 -27.51 -11.73 -24.48
CA GLY A 178 -26.51 -11.07 -25.33
C GLY A 178 -26.29 -9.57 -25.02
N LEU A 179 -26.72 -9.10 -23.84
CA LEU A 179 -26.65 -7.71 -23.43
C LEU A 179 -25.20 -7.22 -23.27
N SER A 180 -24.92 -5.93 -23.50
CA SER A 180 -23.56 -5.38 -23.45
C SER A 180 -23.25 -4.61 -22.17
N THR A 181 -24.24 -3.91 -21.60
CA THR A 181 -24.07 -2.98 -20.48
C THR A 181 -25.23 -3.14 -19.51
N VAL A 182 -24.96 -3.40 -18.23
CA VAL A 182 -26.00 -3.57 -17.20
C VAL A 182 -25.73 -2.70 -15.97
N LEU A 183 -26.78 -2.32 -15.25
CA LEU A 183 -26.71 -1.54 -14.01
C LEU A 183 -27.09 -2.41 -12.82
N VAL A 184 -26.35 -2.30 -11.72
CA VAL A 184 -26.63 -2.95 -10.44
C VAL A 184 -26.73 -1.88 -9.37
N ILE A 185 -27.90 -1.71 -8.77
CA ILE A 185 -28.18 -0.75 -7.70
C ILE A 185 -28.01 -1.45 -6.36
N THR A 186 -27.10 -0.94 -5.53
CA THR A 186 -26.82 -1.43 -4.17
C THR A 186 -27.45 -0.55 -3.09
N GLY A 187 -27.87 0.66 -3.46
CA GLY A 187 -28.31 1.69 -2.52
C GLY A 187 -27.14 2.47 -1.92
N ARG A 188 -27.44 3.59 -1.25
CA ARG A 188 -26.44 4.55 -0.75
C ARG A 188 -26.04 4.37 0.72
N GLY A 189 -26.49 3.31 1.39
CA GLY A 189 -26.24 3.06 2.82
C GLY A 189 -27.00 3.98 3.80
N LEU A 190 -27.52 5.13 3.37
CA LEU A 190 -28.02 6.27 4.18
C LEU A 190 -28.99 6.02 5.37
N HIS A 191 -29.52 4.81 5.57
CA HIS A 191 -30.39 4.47 6.71
C HIS A 191 -29.68 3.58 7.77
N SER A 192 -28.49 3.08 7.46
CA SER A 192 -27.52 2.50 8.40
C SER A 192 -26.38 3.51 8.58
N GLY A 193 -25.83 3.65 9.79
CA GLY A 193 -24.71 4.57 10.05
C GLY A 193 -23.37 4.14 9.43
N ASP A 194 -23.34 2.94 8.87
CA ASP A 194 -22.17 2.21 8.42
C ASP A 194 -21.83 2.44 6.94
N GLU A 195 -20.62 2.04 6.54
CA GLU A 195 -20.16 2.07 5.15
C GLU A 195 -21.07 1.21 4.24
N PRO A 196 -21.30 1.57 2.96
CA PRO A 196 -22.17 0.81 2.05
C PRO A 196 -21.59 -0.57 1.66
N VAL A 197 -21.67 -1.54 2.58
CA VAL A 197 -20.93 -2.82 2.48
C VAL A 197 -21.30 -3.66 1.26
N LEU A 198 -22.55 -3.58 0.78
CA LEU A 198 -22.97 -4.25 -0.47
C LEU A 198 -22.18 -3.78 -1.69
N ARG A 199 -21.65 -2.56 -1.70
CA ARG A 199 -20.78 -2.09 -2.78
C ARG A 199 -19.44 -2.81 -2.72
N THR A 200 -18.75 -2.77 -1.57
CA THR A 200 -17.43 -3.38 -1.40
C THR A 200 -17.49 -4.89 -1.62
N ASP A 201 -18.51 -5.56 -1.10
CA ASP A 201 -18.75 -7.00 -1.27
C ASP A 201 -18.92 -7.40 -2.76
N LEU A 202 -19.58 -6.55 -3.55
CA LEU A 202 -19.75 -6.76 -4.99
C LEU A 202 -18.53 -6.36 -5.81
N GLU A 203 -17.76 -5.35 -5.40
CA GLU A 203 -16.49 -5.01 -6.04
C GLU A 203 -15.46 -6.15 -5.86
N SER A 204 -15.40 -6.79 -4.68
CA SER A 204 -14.65 -8.03 -4.45
C SER A 204 -15.18 -9.21 -5.27
N PHE A 205 -16.48 -9.52 -5.20
CA PHE A 205 -17.10 -10.61 -5.97
C PHE A 205 -16.86 -10.46 -7.48
N LEU A 206 -16.90 -9.24 -8.02
CA LEU A 206 -16.63 -8.98 -9.45
C LEU A 206 -15.13 -9.09 -9.80
N ALA A 207 -14.23 -8.84 -8.84
CA ALA A 207 -12.79 -9.03 -9.01
C ALA A 207 -12.34 -10.49 -8.85
N GLU A 208 -13.10 -11.30 -8.12
CA GLU A 208 -12.89 -12.74 -7.91
C GLU A 208 -13.62 -13.58 -8.99
N GLU A 209 -14.90 -13.87 -8.77
CA GLU A 209 -15.73 -14.76 -9.62
C GLU A 209 -16.22 -14.06 -10.90
N GLY A 210 -16.49 -12.76 -10.83
CA GLY A 210 -17.20 -12.01 -11.87
C GLY A 210 -16.49 -11.93 -13.22
N ARG A 211 -15.18 -12.21 -13.28
CA ARG A 211 -14.36 -12.22 -14.51
C ARG A 211 -14.91 -13.12 -15.62
N THR A 212 -15.76 -14.09 -15.27
CA THR A 212 -16.43 -15.00 -16.21
C THR A 212 -17.50 -14.28 -17.06
N TRP A 213 -18.22 -13.32 -16.47
CA TRP A 213 -19.31 -12.57 -17.12
C TRP A 213 -18.94 -11.13 -17.45
N ALA A 214 -18.09 -10.49 -16.65
CA ALA A 214 -17.74 -9.07 -16.76
C ALA A 214 -16.33 -8.87 -17.33
N VAL A 215 -16.20 -7.93 -18.28
CA VAL A 215 -14.90 -7.48 -18.82
C VAL A 215 -14.37 -6.28 -18.06
N GLU A 216 -15.26 -5.36 -17.70
CA GLU A 216 -14.97 -4.11 -17.01
C GLU A 216 -16.17 -3.74 -16.12
N TRP A 217 -15.95 -3.19 -14.93
CA TRP A 217 -17.00 -2.64 -14.07
C TRP A 217 -16.58 -1.30 -13.46
N GLY A 218 -17.54 -0.47 -13.08
CA GLY A 218 -17.22 0.83 -12.49
C GLY A 218 -18.42 1.53 -11.85
N ARG A 219 -18.12 2.49 -10.96
CA ARG A 219 -19.11 3.31 -10.29
C ARG A 219 -20.00 4.07 -11.28
N ALA A 220 -21.31 4.00 -11.09
CA ALA A 220 -22.27 4.57 -12.04
C ALA A 220 -22.19 6.11 -12.15
N PRO A 221 -22.53 6.69 -13.31
CA PRO A 221 -22.81 8.12 -13.46
C PRO A 221 -23.89 8.64 -12.50
N ARG A 222 -23.90 9.95 -12.21
CA ARG A 222 -24.93 10.57 -11.35
C ARG A 222 -26.36 10.38 -11.86
N GLN A 223 -26.55 10.19 -13.17
CA GLN A 223 -27.85 9.91 -13.81
C GLN A 223 -28.35 8.47 -13.62
N TYR A 224 -27.49 7.57 -13.11
CA TYR A 224 -27.74 6.14 -12.92
C TYR A 224 -27.41 5.71 -11.47
N GLY A 225 -27.82 6.51 -10.47
CA GLY A 225 -27.63 6.18 -9.04
C GLY A 225 -26.30 6.62 -8.40
N GLY A 226 -25.24 6.85 -9.19
CA GLY A 226 -24.04 7.59 -8.79
C GLY A 226 -23.14 6.94 -7.72
N ALA A 227 -23.55 6.95 -6.47
CA ALA A 227 -22.80 6.36 -5.34
C ALA A 227 -23.27 4.95 -4.99
N GLY A 228 -24.57 4.70 -5.12
CA GLY A 228 -25.21 3.44 -4.74
C GLY A 228 -25.52 2.52 -5.92
N ALA A 229 -24.70 2.58 -6.97
CA ALA A 229 -24.87 1.77 -8.17
C ALA A 229 -23.54 1.54 -8.90
N LEU A 230 -23.41 0.35 -9.49
CA LEU A 230 -22.29 -0.12 -10.29
C LEU A 230 -22.78 -0.43 -11.71
N VAL A 231 -21.97 -0.08 -12.71
CA VAL A 231 -22.19 -0.42 -14.11
C VAL A 231 -21.22 -1.52 -14.49
N ILE A 232 -21.73 -2.57 -15.13
CA ILE A 232 -20.96 -3.75 -15.52
C ILE A 232 -21.04 -3.88 -17.04
N PHE A 233 -19.88 -4.00 -17.69
CA PHE A 233 -19.75 -4.26 -19.12
C PHE A 233 -19.52 -5.76 -19.32
N LEU A 234 -20.51 -6.42 -19.92
CA LEU A 234 -20.52 -7.87 -20.08
C LEU A 234 -19.58 -8.33 -21.20
N LYS A 235 -19.12 -9.57 -21.07
CA LYS A 235 -18.38 -10.30 -22.10
C LYS A 235 -19.37 -10.93 -23.07
N LYS A 236 -19.20 -10.66 -24.36
CA LYS A 236 -19.86 -11.38 -25.46
C LYS A 236 -19.06 -12.63 -25.82
#